data_AF-A0A821H3G2-F1
#
_entry.id   AF-A0A821H3G2-F1
#
_cell.length_a   1.000
_cell.length_b   1.000
_cell.length_c   1.000
_cell.angle_alpha   90.00
_cell.angle_beta   90.00
_cell.angle_gamma   90.00
#
_symmetry.space_group_name_H-M   'P 1'
#
loop_
_entity.id
_entity.type
_entity.pdbx_description
1 polymer ?
#
loop_
_entity_poly.entity_id
_entity_poly.type
_entity_poly.pdbx_seq_one_letter_code
_entity_poly.pdbx_strand_id
1 'polypeptide(L)'
;SMGKKGLLDLVQKRKNLFNLFYEKLIQWTKDNDEYILSSKQFSPISIAISLKHLPNERVTELGSMLFTRRISGARVIKLGTKQTIDTYEFMNYGAHSSNIQCSYLTVAASIGMEESDIDIFMKKFDSIYQKLRRNENSDD
;
A
#
# COMPACT_ATOMS: atom_id res chain seq x y z
N SER A 1 -1.00 32.39 -8.21
CA SER A 1 -1.79 31.57 -9.15
C SER A 1 -0.88 30.50 -9.74
N MET A 2 -1.28 29.23 -9.78
CA MET A 2 -0.45 28.13 -10.29
C MET A 2 -0.20 28.23 -11.81
N GLY A 3 -1.18 28.71 -12.58
CA GLY A 3 -1.11 28.78 -14.03
C GLY A 3 -0.89 27.42 -14.72
N LYS A 4 -0.83 27.41 -16.07
CA LYS A 4 -0.55 26.20 -16.85
C LYS A 4 0.80 25.58 -16.50
N LYS A 5 1.82 26.42 -16.29
CA LYS A 5 3.18 25.99 -15.96
C LYS A 5 3.22 25.25 -14.63
N GLY A 6 2.68 25.82 -13.55
CA GLY A 6 2.70 25.19 -12.24
C GLY A 6 1.94 23.85 -12.21
N LEU A 7 0.85 23.72 -12.97
CA LEU A 7 0.16 22.44 -13.11
C LEU A 7 1.02 21.39 -13.82
N LEU A 8 1.70 21.76 -14.91
CA LEU A 8 2.61 20.85 -15.62
C LEU A 8 3.78 20.42 -14.73
N ASP A 9 4.34 21.35 -13.95
CA ASP A 9 5.41 21.08 -13.00
C ASP A 9 4.96 20.06 -11.93
N LEU A 10 3.74 20.21 -11.39
CA LEU A 10 3.16 19.25 -10.43
C LEU A 10 2.95 17.85 -11.05
N VAL A 11 2.49 17.76 -12.29
CA VAL A 11 2.32 16.49 -13.00
C VAL A 11 3.68 15.81 -13.22
N GLN A 12 4.70 16.58 -13.58
CA GLN A 12 6.05 16.04 -13.75
C GLN A 12 6.65 15.59 -12.42
N LYS A 13 6.51 16.39 -11.37
CA LYS A 13 6.92 16.03 -10.00
C LYS A 13 6.29 14.71 -9.56
N ARG A 14 4.97 14.55 -9.74
CA ARG A 14 4.27 13.31 -9.41
C ARG A 14 4.85 12.09 -10.13
N LYS A 15 5.17 12.19 -11.43
CA LYS A 15 5.80 11.09 -12.19
C LYS A 15 7.16 10.71 -11.60
N ASN A 16 7.97 11.70 -11.24
CA ASN A 16 9.28 11.47 -10.64
C ASN A 16 9.13 10.80 -9.26
N LEU A 17 8.21 11.28 -8.42
CA LEU A 17 7.94 10.72 -7.11
C LEU A 17 7.32 9.31 -7.19
N PHE A 18 6.47 9.02 -8.16
CA PHE A 18 5.98 7.67 -8.41
C PHE A 18 7.13 6.70 -8.66
N ASN A 19 8.09 7.08 -9.51
CA ASN A 19 9.26 6.24 -9.79
C ASN A 19 10.10 6.03 -8.52
N LEU A 20 10.42 7.10 -7.78
CA LEU A 20 11.16 7.01 -6.52
C LEU A 20 10.46 6.09 -5.51
N PHE A 21 9.15 6.26 -5.34
CA PHE A 21 8.36 5.47 -4.41
C PHE A 21 8.34 4.00 -4.82
N TYR A 22 8.13 3.72 -6.11
CA TYR A 22 8.13 2.36 -6.63
C TYR A 22 9.48 1.66 -6.45
N GLU A 23 10.61 2.34 -6.71
CA GLU A 23 11.94 1.75 -6.49
C GLU A 23 12.20 1.45 -5.00
N LYS A 24 11.83 2.37 -4.09
CA LYS A 24 11.93 2.15 -2.64
C LYS A 24 11.09 0.95 -2.20
N LEU A 25 9.88 0.81 -2.74
CA LEU A 25 9.00 -0.31 -2.46
C LEU A 25 9.54 -1.62 -3.03
N ILE A 26 10.11 -1.63 -4.24
CA ILE A 26 10.78 -2.80 -4.80
C ILE A 26 11.90 -3.27 -3.86
N GLN A 27 12.73 -2.34 -3.40
CA GLN A 27 13.83 -2.72 -2.50
C GLN A 27 13.27 -3.28 -1.19
N TRP A 28 12.29 -2.60 -0.59
CA TRP A 28 11.64 -3.07 0.62
C TRP A 28 11.01 -4.46 0.46
N THR A 29 10.39 -4.75 -0.69
CA THR A 29 9.80 -6.06 -0.97
C THR A 29 10.87 -7.15 -1.02
N LYS A 30 12.02 -6.90 -1.64
CA LYS A 30 13.14 -7.85 -1.67
C LYS A 30 13.66 -8.15 -0.26
N ASP A 31 13.81 -7.11 0.56
CA ASP A 31 14.34 -7.23 1.92
C ASP A 31 13.38 -8.01 2.85
N ASN A 32 12.09 -8.09 2.48
CA ASN A 32 11.04 -8.72 3.29
C ASN A 32 10.46 -10.02 2.69
N ASP A 33 11.03 -10.51 1.59
CA ASP A 33 10.49 -11.63 0.80
C ASP A 33 9.02 -11.40 0.35
N GLU A 34 8.68 -10.15 0.04
CA GLU A 34 7.41 -9.76 -0.55
C GLU A 34 7.61 -9.41 -2.04
N TYR A 35 6.54 -9.02 -2.73
CA TYR A 35 6.59 -8.62 -4.13
C TYR A 35 5.56 -7.55 -4.48
N ILE A 36 5.80 -6.82 -5.57
CA ILE A 36 4.85 -5.85 -6.13
C ILE A 36 3.86 -6.60 -7.03
N LEU A 37 2.56 -6.39 -6.82
CA LEU A 37 1.49 -6.97 -7.64
C LEU A 37 1.16 -6.10 -8.87
N SER A 38 1.35 -4.78 -8.75
CA SER A 38 0.98 -3.82 -9.79
C SER A 38 2.15 -3.54 -10.74
N SER A 39 1.92 -3.59 -12.05
CA SER A 39 2.91 -3.13 -13.03
C SER A 39 2.81 -1.61 -13.25
N LYS A 40 3.97 -0.94 -13.39
CA LYS A 40 4.05 0.50 -13.71
C LYS A 40 3.28 0.87 -14.99
N GLN A 41 3.23 -0.04 -15.96
CA GLN A 41 2.58 0.17 -17.26
C GLN A 41 1.06 0.25 -17.11
N PHE A 42 0.47 -0.60 -16.26
CA PHE A 42 -0.99 -0.69 -16.10
C PHE A 42 -1.52 0.18 -14.96
N SER A 43 -0.68 0.54 -13.98
CA SER A 43 -1.07 1.40 -12.85
C SER A 43 -0.01 2.48 -12.58
N PRO A 44 -0.07 3.65 -13.28
CA PRO A 44 0.94 4.71 -13.18
C PRO A 44 0.79 5.63 -11.96
N ILE A 45 -0.10 5.27 -11.02
CA ILE A 45 -0.42 6.04 -9.82
C ILE A 45 -0.44 5.15 -8.58
N SER A 46 -1.18 4.04 -8.61
CA SER A 46 -1.35 3.12 -7.48
C SER A 46 -0.33 1.99 -7.54
N ILE A 47 0.20 1.60 -6.39
CA ILE A 47 1.18 0.53 -6.21
C ILE A 47 0.60 -0.46 -5.19
N ALA A 48 0.56 -1.74 -5.56
CA ALA A 48 0.11 -2.82 -4.70
C ALA A 48 1.29 -3.71 -4.29
N ILE A 49 1.44 -3.96 -2.99
CA ILE A 49 2.53 -4.71 -2.38
C ILE A 49 1.94 -5.90 -1.62
N SER A 50 2.49 -7.10 -1.81
CA SER A 50 2.00 -8.29 -1.11
C SER A 50 2.27 -8.19 0.39
N LEU A 51 1.40 -8.84 1.15
CA LEU A 51 1.55 -9.07 2.59
C LEU A 51 1.45 -10.58 2.84
N LYS A 52 2.17 -11.37 2.05
CA LYS A 52 2.09 -12.84 2.07
C LYS A 52 2.60 -13.41 3.39
N HIS A 53 3.59 -12.76 3.99
CA HIS A 53 4.23 -13.18 5.24
C HIS A 53 3.64 -12.53 6.48
N LEU A 54 2.48 -11.88 6.34
CA LEU A 54 1.72 -11.35 7.47
C LEU A 54 0.47 -12.20 7.67
N PRO A 55 0.19 -12.72 8.88
CA PRO A 55 -1.02 -13.47 9.15
C PRO A 55 -2.25 -12.65 8.80
N ASN A 56 -3.26 -13.30 8.24
CA ASN A 56 -4.43 -12.64 7.70
C ASN A 56 -5.24 -11.89 8.78
N GLU A 57 -5.10 -12.29 10.04
CA GLU A 57 -5.67 -11.67 11.24
C GLU A 57 -5.02 -10.31 11.53
N ARG A 58 -3.72 -10.18 11.23
CA ARG A 58 -2.90 -8.99 11.50
C ARG A 58 -2.87 -8.00 10.35
N VAL A 59 -3.28 -8.42 9.16
CA VAL A 59 -3.44 -7.56 7.99
C VAL A 59 -4.31 -6.34 8.30
N THR A 60 -5.45 -6.51 8.99
CA THR A 60 -6.28 -5.37 9.42
C THR A 60 -5.61 -4.51 10.49
N GLU A 61 -4.82 -5.11 11.39
CA GLU A 61 -4.05 -4.41 12.43
C GLU A 61 -3.01 -3.47 11.79
N LEU A 62 -2.33 -3.90 10.72
CA LEU A 62 -1.42 -3.05 9.93
C LEU A 62 -2.11 -1.77 9.46
N GLY A 63 -3.32 -1.89 8.90
CA GLY A 63 -4.11 -0.74 8.45
C GLY A 63 -4.40 0.24 9.59
N SER A 64 -4.88 -0.26 10.73
CA SER A 64 -5.12 0.55 11.93
C SER A 64 -3.85 1.21 12.47
N MET A 65 -2.72 0.49 12.46
CA MET A 65 -1.43 0.98 12.94
C MET A 65 -0.84 2.07 12.03
N LEU A 66 -1.04 1.98 10.72
CA LEU A 66 -0.66 3.02 9.76
C LEU A 66 -1.50 4.27 10.00
N PHE A 67 -2.83 4.13 10.09
CA PHE A 67 -3.74 5.24 10.33
C PHE A 67 -3.43 5.99 11.64
N THR A 68 -3.28 5.27 12.75
CA THR A 68 -2.94 5.85 14.06
C THR A 68 -1.59 6.56 14.07
N ARG A 69 -0.66 6.16 13.19
CA ARG A 69 0.64 6.83 12.98
C ARG A 69 0.59 7.92 11.92
N ARG A 70 -0.61 8.42 11.58
CA ARG A 70 -0.85 9.51 10.63
C ARG A 70 -0.40 9.18 9.20
N ILE A 71 -0.51 7.90 8.81
CA ILE A 71 -0.43 7.50 7.40
C ILE A 71 -1.86 7.39 6.88
N SER A 72 -2.26 8.32 6.03
CA SER A 72 -3.56 8.31 5.33
C SER A 72 -3.41 7.83 3.89
N GLY A 73 -4.49 7.33 3.30
CA GLY A 73 -4.53 6.91 1.88
C GLY A 73 -3.91 5.54 1.59
N ALA A 74 -3.19 4.94 2.54
CA ALA A 74 -2.81 3.54 2.49
C ALA A 74 -4.03 2.66 2.76
N ARG A 75 -4.29 1.69 1.90
CA ARG A 75 -5.45 0.78 2.02
C ARG A 75 -4.96 -0.66 2.06
N VAL A 76 -5.40 -1.40 3.07
CA VAL A 76 -5.13 -2.82 3.19
C VAL A 76 -6.30 -3.61 2.62
N ILE A 77 -5.99 -4.60 1.78
CA ILE A 77 -6.95 -5.55 1.22
C ILE A 77 -6.68 -6.91 1.86
N LYS A 78 -7.65 -7.37 2.66
CA LYS A 78 -7.58 -8.66 3.37
C LYS A 78 -8.22 -9.78 2.55
N LEU A 79 -7.50 -10.87 2.37
CA LEU A 79 -8.00 -12.09 1.74
C LEU A 79 -9.17 -12.68 2.53
N GLY A 80 -10.20 -13.12 1.81
CA GLY A 80 -11.43 -13.69 2.36
C GLY A 80 -12.45 -12.66 2.83
N THR A 81 -12.20 -11.36 2.66
CA THR A 81 -13.16 -10.32 3.06
C THR A 81 -14.44 -10.43 2.24
N LYS A 82 -15.57 -10.65 2.91
CA LYS A 82 -16.90 -10.63 2.30
C LYS A 82 -17.60 -9.32 2.63
N GLN A 83 -18.26 -8.73 1.66
CA GLN A 83 -19.09 -7.56 1.86
C GLN A 83 -20.35 -7.66 1.01
N THR A 84 -21.50 -7.49 1.64
CA THR A 84 -22.77 -7.36 0.93
C THR A 84 -23.05 -5.88 0.69
N ILE A 85 -23.37 -5.54 -0.56
CA ILE A 85 -23.90 -4.23 -0.96
C ILE A 85 -25.22 -4.52 -1.64
N ASP A 86 -26.30 -3.97 -1.08
CA ASP A 86 -27.68 -4.29 -1.45
C ASP A 86 -27.94 -5.81 -1.41
N THR A 87 -28.25 -6.42 -2.56
CA THR A 87 -28.56 -7.85 -2.68
C THR A 87 -27.37 -8.70 -3.10
N TYR A 88 -26.20 -8.09 -3.32
CA TYR A 88 -25.04 -8.78 -3.90
C TYR A 88 -23.90 -8.92 -2.87
N GLU A 89 -23.44 -10.16 -2.67
CA GLU A 89 -22.25 -10.47 -1.85
C GLU A 89 -20.98 -10.46 -2.73
N PHE A 90 -20.05 -9.57 -2.40
CA PHE A 90 -18.72 -9.52 -3.00
C PHE A 90 -17.74 -10.35 -2.18
N MET A 91 -17.13 -11.34 -2.83
CA MET A 91 -15.99 -12.07 -2.28
C MET A 91 -14.69 -11.29 -2.52
N ASN A 92 -13.79 -11.28 -1.53
CA ASN A 92 -12.56 -10.48 -1.56
C ASN A 92 -12.84 -9.00 -1.82
N TYR A 93 -13.82 -8.44 -1.10
CA TYR A 93 -14.27 -7.07 -1.32
C TYR A 93 -13.11 -6.06 -1.22
N GLY A 94 -13.09 -5.13 -2.16
CA GLY A 94 -12.02 -4.16 -2.32
C GLY A 94 -10.86 -4.63 -3.21
N ALA A 95 -10.77 -5.92 -3.52
CA ALA A 95 -9.72 -6.45 -4.40
C ALA A 95 -10.03 -6.32 -5.89
N HIS A 96 -11.27 -5.97 -6.25
CA HIS A 96 -11.77 -5.95 -7.64
C HIS A 96 -11.68 -7.31 -8.36
N SER A 97 -11.50 -8.39 -7.60
CA SER A 97 -11.44 -9.77 -8.10
C SER A 97 -11.78 -10.72 -6.96
N SER A 98 -12.56 -11.76 -7.25
CA SER A 98 -12.77 -12.88 -6.32
C SER A 98 -11.54 -13.79 -6.21
N ASN A 99 -10.58 -13.69 -7.13
CA ASN A 99 -9.45 -14.60 -7.24
C ASN A 99 -8.15 -13.85 -6.95
N ILE A 100 -7.85 -13.67 -5.65
CA ILE A 100 -6.57 -13.12 -5.19
C ILE A 100 -5.80 -14.18 -4.39
N GLN A 101 -4.47 -14.14 -4.50
CA GLN A 101 -3.58 -15.16 -3.91
C GLN A 101 -3.16 -14.83 -2.47
N CYS A 102 -3.11 -13.53 -2.13
CA CYS A 102 -2.69 -13.06 -0.81
C CYS A 102 -3.37 -11.72 -0.49
N SER A 103 -3.32 -11.36 0.79
CA SER A 103 -3.58 -9.99 1.24
C SER A 103 -2.50 -9.04 0.73
N TYR A 104 -2.85 -7.77 0.55
CA TYR A 104 -1.91 -6.77 0.03
C TYR A 104 -2.22 -5.37 0.53
N LEU A 105 -1.22 -4.50 0.47
CA LEU A 105 -1.32 -3.06 0.75
C LEU A 105 -1.32 -2.29 -0.57
N THR A 106 -2.20 -1.31 -0.71
CA THR A 106 -2.15 -0.34 -1.81
C THR A 106 -1.77 1.04 -1.29
N VAL A 107 -0.85 1.69 -1.99
CA VAL A 107 -0.42 3.08 -1.80
C VAL A 107 -0.38 3.79 -3.14
N ALA A 108 -0.38 5.12 -3.17
CA ALA A 108 -0.39 5.87 -4.42
C ALA A 108 0.50 7.10 -4.38
N ALA A 109 1.12 7.42 -5.51
CA ALA A 109 1.79 8.71 -5.73
C ALA A 109 0.85 9.67 -6.47
N SER A 110 0.01 10.35 -5.71
CA SER A 110 -0.93 11.36 -6.19
C SER A 110 -0.26 12.72 -6.41
N ILE A 111 -0.93 13.59 -7.17
CA ILE A 111 -0.44 14.96 -7.38
C ILE A 111 -0.38 15.71 -6.03
N GLY A 112 0.69 16.48 -5.82
CA GLY A 112 0.91 17.21 -4.57
C GLY A 112 1.59 16.41 -3.46
N MET A 113 1.90 15.11 -3.68
CA MET A 113 2.78 14.36 -2.79
C MET A 113 4.18 15.00 -2.74
N GLU A 114 4.81 14.94 -1.57
CA GLU A 114 6.18 15.36 -1.33
C GLU A 114 7.11 14.17 -1.12
N GLU A 115 8.41 14.35 -1.32
CA GLU A 115 9.40 13.28 -1.07
C GLU A 115 9.41 12.86 0.40
N SER A 116 9.19 13.80 1.32
CA SER A 116 9.06 13.52 2.76
C SER A 116 7.90 12.59 3.08
N ASP A 117 6.81 12.61 2.31
CA ASP A 117 5.70 11.68 2.49
C ASP A 117 6.14 10.24 2.24
N ILE A 118 6.99 10.03 1.22
CA ILE A 118 7.57 8.72 0.90
C ILE A 118 8.47 8.26 2.06
N ASP A 119 9.38 9.11 2.54
CA ASP A 119 10.32 8.75 3.59
C ASP A 119 9.61 8.42 4.93
N ILE A 120 8.65 9.25 5.31
CA ILE A 120 7.84 9.04 6.52
C ILE A 120 7.03 7.74 6.38
N PHE A 121 6.43 7.50 5.22
CA PHE A 121 5.72 6.27 4.94
C PHE A 121 6.63 5.05 5.06
N MET A 122 7.75 5.01 4.32
CA MET A 122 8.65 3.85 4.31
C MET A 122 9.16 3.50 5.71
N LYS A 123 9.59 4.51 6.48
CA LYS A 123 10.07 4.32 7.86
C LYS A 123 8.99 3.75 8.78
N LYS A 124 7.78 4.31 8.73
CA LYS A 124 6.68 3.85 9.61
C LYS A 124 6.15 2.50 9.18
N PHE A 125 5.95 2.30 7.88
CA PHE A 125 5.46 1.05 7.32
C PHE A 125 6.38 -0.10 7.68
N ASP A 126 7.69 0.03 7.44
CA ASP A 126 8.65 -1.01 7.79
C ASP A 126 8.63 -1.30 9.31
N SER A 127 8.71 -0.28 10.16
CA SER A 127 8.68 -0.46 11.61
C SER A 127 7.43 -1.19 12.10
N ILE A 128 6.26 -0.86 11.56
CA ILE A 128 5.00 -1.52 11.89
C ILE A 128 5.01 -2.95 11.37
N TYR A 129 5.39 -3.16 10.11
CA TYR A 129 5.42 -4.47 9.48
C TYR A 129 6.34 -5.43 10.24
N GLN A 130 7.56 -5.01 10.58
CA GLN A 130 8.48 -5.83 11.39
C GLN A 130 7.90 -6.18 12.76
N LYS A 131 7.20 -5.24 13.42
CA LYS A 131 6.54 -5.51 14.70
C LYS A 131 5.44 -6.56 14.55
N LEU A 132 4.63 -6.44 13.51
CA LEU A 132 3.53 -7.38 13.25
C LEU A 132 4.01 -8.76 12.77
N ARG A 133 5.19 -8.82 12.15
CA ARG A 133 5.83 -10.07 11.78
C ARG A 133 6.49 -10.77 12.98
N ARG A 134 7.07 -10.02 13.92
CA ARG A 134 7.80 -10.59 15.08
C ARG A 134 6.91 -11.15 16.18
N ASN A 135 5.75 -10.55 16.47
CA ASN A 135 4.88 -11.10 17.52
C ASN A 135 4.14 -12.38 17.10
N GLU A 136 4.60 -13.09 16.07
CA GLU A 136 4.24 -14.50 15.84
C GLU A 136 4.91 -15.42 16.87
N ASN A 137 5.99 -15.00 17.55
CA ASN A 137 6.82 -15.87 18.41
C ASN A 137 6.68 -15.62 19.92
N SER A 138 5.60 -15.00 20.40
CA SER A 138 5.46 -14.65 21.83
C SER A 138 4.20 -15.14 22.54
N ASP A 139 3.45 -16.05 21.91
CA ASP A 139 2.25 -16.67 22.52
C ASP A 139 2.30 -18.21 22.38
N ASP A 140 3.42 -18.83 22.79
CA ASP A 140 3.53 -20.26 23.16
C ASP A 140 4.33 -20.39 24.47
#